data_AF-A0A1S1LY38-F1
#
_entry.id   AF-A0A1S1LY38-F1
#
_cell.length_a   1.000
_cell.length_b   1.000
_cell.length_c   1.000
_cell.angle_alpha   90.00
_cell.angle_beta   90.00
_cell.angle_gamma   90.00
#
_symmetry.space_group_name_H-M   'P 1'
#
loop_
_entity.id
_entity.type
_entity.pdbx_description
1 polymer ?
#
loop_
_entity_poly.entity_id
_entity_poly.type
_entity_poly.pdbx_seq_one_letter_code
_entity_poly.pdbx_strand_id
1 'polypeptide(L)'
;MNGAWWPQDDGFIARELSPLVEELSGHIGGVSEVSLNWKAGSPRSSMRSAAMPPSLTNRPFHWVVTLRGEHRTVRILMVPARTNRSLARLIMRLAAQMPLLDSPKEDEVSAALRIIMAA
;
A
#
# COMPACT_ATOMS: atom_id res chain seq x y z
N MET A 1 -4.28 8.59 2.34
CA MET A 1 -3.27 7.90 1.49
C MET A 1 -3.12 8.63 0.16
N ASN A 2 -1.93 8.65 -0.45
CA ASN A 2 -1.68 9.25 -1.78
C ASN A 2 -1.56 8.22 -2.91
N GLY A 3 -1.67 6.94 -2.59
CA GLY A 3 -1.58 5.84 -3.55
C GLY A 3 -1.27 4.53 -2.84
N ALA A 4 -1.11 3.47 -3.62
CA ALA A 4 -0.64 2.19 -3.15
C ALA A 4 0.47 1.68 -4.07
N TRP A 5 1.28 0.77 -3.53
CA TRP A 5 2.35 0.09 -4.23
C TRP A 5 2.30 -1.40 -3.89
N TRP A 6 2.42 -2.24 -4.91
CA TRP A 6 2.39 -3.70 -4.78
C TRP A 6 3.70 -4.27 -5.31
N PRO A 7 4.70 -4.54 -4.45
CA PRO A 7 5.93 -5.18 -4.84
C PRO A 7 5.71 -6.60 -5.34
N GLN A 8 6.65 -7.04 -6.16
CA GLN A 8 6.72 -8.42 -6.63
C GLN A 8 7.13 -9.38 -5.52
N ASP A 9 8.00 -8.96 -4.60
CA ASP A 9 8.45 -9.78 -3.46
C ASP A 9 8.70 -8.94 -2.19
N ASP A 10 8.05 -9.33 -1.09
CA ASP A 10 8.26 -8.72 0.24
C ASP A 10 9.71 -8.86 0.75
N GLY A 11 10.50 -9.78 0.21
CA GLY A 11 11.92 -9.96 0.52
C GLY A 11 12.84 -8.93 -0.15
N PHE A 12 12.38 -8.25 -1.20
CA PHE A 12 13.17 -7.31 -2.00
C PHE A 12 12.63 -5.88 -1.95
N ILE A 13 11.85 -5.54 -0.92
CA ILE A 13 11.23 -4.21 -0.74
C ILE A 13 12.23 -3.08 -0.96
N ALA A 14 13.41 -3.13 -0.34
CA ALA A 14 14.40 -2.06 -0.48
C ALA A 14 14.85 -1.88 -1.94
N ARG A 15 15.07 -2.99 -2.67
CA ARG A 15 15.48 -2.97 -4.08
C ARG A 15 14.36 -2.44 -4.99
N GLU A 16 13.12 -2.84 -4.73
CA GLU A 16 11.96 -2.42 -5.52
C GLU A 16 11.46 -1.01 -5.15
N LEU A 17 11.75 -0.54 -3.94
CA LEU A 17 11.37 0.80 -3.48
C LEU A 17 12.24 1.89 -4.10
N SER A 18 13.54 1.66 -4.30
CA SER A 18 14.45 2.63 -4.93
C SER A 18 13.93 3.21 -6.26
N PRO A 19 13.58 2.40 -7.27
CA PRO A 19 13.07 2.93 -8.54
C PRO A 19 11.72 3.67 -8.37
N LEU A 20 10.88 3.25 -7.43
CA LEU A 20 9.64 3.96 -7.10
C LEU A 20 9.91 5.35 -6.51
N VAL A 21 10.92 5.45 -5.64
CA VAL A 21 11.34 6.74 -5.05
C VAL A 21 11.90 7.66 -6.12
N GLU A 22 12.70 7.13 -7.06
CA GLU A 22 13.23 7.89 -8.20
C GLU A 22 12.10 8.46 -9.06
N GLU A 23 11.11 7.64 -9.44
CA GLU A 23 9.95 8.10 -10.21
C GLU A 23 9.17 9.19 -9.47
N LEU A 24 8.93 8.99 -8.17
CA LEU A 24 8.18 9.95 -7.36
C LEU A 24 8.93 11.24 -7.10
N SER A 25 10.28 11.23 -7.08
CA SER A 25 11.10 12.43 -6.90
C SER A 25 10.79 13.49 -7.96
N GLY A 26 10.51 13.08 -9.21
CA GLY A 26 10.07 13.98 -10.27
C GLY A 26 8.75 14.70 -9.98
N HIS A 27 7.95 14.17 -9.06
CA HIS A 27 6.63 14.69 -8.68
C HIS A 27 6.56 15.31 -7.28
N ILE A 28 7.52 15.02 -6.40
CA ILE A 28 7.54 15.50 -5.01
C ILE A 28 8.75 16.39 -4.69
N GLY A 29 9.67 16.57 -5.65
CA GLY A 29 10.98 17.19 -5.45
C GLY A 29 11.99 16.19 -4.87
N GLY A 30 13.20 16.65 -4.57
CA GLY A 30 14.25 15.82 -3.97
C GLY A 30 13.76 15.12 -2.69
N VAL A 31 13.95 13.80 -2.59
CA VAL A 31 13.48 13.02 -1.43
C VAL A 31 14.52 13.11 -0.31
N SER A 32 14.15 13.82 0.76
CA SER A 32 15.00 14.04 1.93
C SER A 32 14.91 12.91 2.95
N GLU A 33 13.79 12.18 2.99
CA GLU A 33 13.54 11.14 3.98
C GLU A 33 12.59 10.07 3.41
N VAL A 34 12.90 8.80 3.73
CA VAL A 34 12.04 7.65 3.51
C VAL A 34 11.82 6.96 4.86
N SER A 35 10.58 6.95 5.34
CA SER A 35 10.22 6.30 6.60
C SER A 35 9.18 5.21 6.38
N LEU A 36 9.34 4.12 7.13
CA LEU A 36 8.48 2.94 7.08
C LEU A 36 7.82 2.79 8.44
N ASN A 37 6.50 2.55 8.48
CA ASN A 37 5.80 2.31 9.76
C ASN A 37 6.04 0.89 10.33
N TRP A 38 6.96 0.12 9.76
CA TRP A 38 7.28 -1.24 10.18
C TRP A 38 8.79 -1.47 10.32
N LYS A 39 9.16 -2.51 11.06
CA LYS A 39 10.54 -2.95 11.26
C LYS A 39 10.71 -4.39 10.80
N ALA A 40 11.95 -4.83 10.63
CA ALA A 40 12.25 -6.25 10.42
C ALA A 40 11.66 -7.09 11.56
N GLY A 41 10.93 -8.15 11.22
CA GLY A 41 10.23 -9.00 12.18
C GLY A 41 8.88 -8.47 12.68
N SER A 42 8.46 -7.26 12.29
CA SER A 42 7.07 -6.83 12.49
C SER A 42 6.12 -7.85 11.84
N PRO A 43 4.94 -8.12 12.45
CA PRO A 43 3.95 -9.01 11.85
C PRO A 43 3.71 -8.58 10.41
N ARG A 44 3.94 -9.50 9.47
CA ARG A 44 3.63 -9.20 8.07
C ARG A 44 2.15 -8.98 7.96
N SER A 45 1.76 -7.87 7.34
CA SER A 45 0.35 -7.63 7.03
C SER A 45 -0.14 -8.84 6.23
N SER A 46 -0.90 -9.73 6.85
CA SER A 46 -1.54 -10.82 6.13
C SER A 46 -2.78 -10.25 5.47
N MET A 47 -2.61 -9.39 4.46
CA MET A 47 -3.67 -9.07 3.49
C MET A 47 -3.90 -10.29 2.57
N ARG A 48 -3.99 -11.48 3.16
CA ARG A 48 -4.08 -12.78 2.49
C ARG A 48 -5.53 -13.14 2.14
N SER A 49 -6.51 -12.46 2.73
CA SER A 49 -7.94 -12.68 2.45
C SER A 49 -8.71 -11.37 2.56
N ALA A 50 -9.75 -11.22 1.72
CA ALA A 50 -10.75 -10.16 1.84
C ALA A 50 -11.47 -10.19 3.21
N ALA A 51 -11.49 -11.37 3.85
CA ALA A 51 -11.94 -11.53 5.23
C ALA A 51 -10.82 -11.17 6.22
N MET A 52 -10.54 -9.88 6.38
CA MET A 52 -9.76 -9.41 7.51
C MET A 52 -10.58 -9.64 8.80
N PRO A 53 -10.05 -10.35 9.82
CA PRO A 53 -10.70 -10.46 11.11
C PRO A 53 -11.03 -9.07 11.67
N PRO A 54 -12.26 -8.82 12.17
CA PRO A 54 -12.66 -7.52 12.73
C PRO A 54 -11.70 -7.04 13.83
N SER A 55 -11.11 -7.96 14.60
CA SER A 55 -10.13 -7.66 15.65
C SER A 55 -8.83 -7.03 15.14
N LEU A 56 -8.50 -7.18 13.85
CA LEU A 56 -7.32 -6.59 13.23
C LEU A 56 -7.61 -5.23 12.58
N THR A 57 -8.86 -4.75 12.59
CA THR A 57 -9.21 -3.45 11.98
C THR A 57 -8.80 -2.22 12.79
N ASN A 58 -8.51 -2.38 14.10
CA ASN A 58 -8.13 -1.27 14.99
C ASN A 58 -6.64 -1.23 15.35
N ARG A 59 -5.78 -2.00 14.67
CA ARG A 59 -4.32 -1.93 14.86
C ARG A 59 -3.65 -1.45 13.58
N PRO A 60 -2.53 -0.68 13.66
CA PRO A 60 -1.75 -0.31 12.50
C PRO A 60 -1.07 -1.57 11.92
N PHE A 61 -1.83 -2.31 11.13
CA PHE A 61 -1.42 -3.57 10.51
C PHE A 61 -1.01 -3.38 9.05
N HIS A 62 -1.32 -2.21 8.47
CA HIS A 62 -0.98 -1.88 7.10
C HIS A 62 0.39 -1.23 7.03
N TRP A 63 1.20 -1.69 6.07
CA TRP A 63 2.52 -1.15 5.83
C TRP A 63 2.40 0.13 5.01
N VAL A 64 2.94 1.23 5.54
CA VAL A 64 2.88 2.55 4.91
C VAL A 64 4.28 3.09 4.75
N VAL A 65 4.63 3.38 3.50
CA VAL A 65 5.85 4.10 3.14
C VAL A 65 5.52 5.58 3.12
N THR A 66 6.29 6.38 3.86
CA THR A 66 6.20 7.84 3.83
C THR A 66 7.45 8.40 3.19
N LEU A 67 7.27 9.16 2.11
CA LEU A 67 8.36 9.84 1.40
C LEU A 67 8.21 11.34 1.62
N ARG A 68 9.24 11.99 2.16
CA ARG A 68 9.28 13.43 2.35
C ARG A 68 10.09 14.07 1.23
N GLY A 69 9.39 14.60 0.23
CA GLY A 69 9.97 15.42 -0.82
C GLY A 69 10.09 16.89 -0.40
N GLU A 70 10.86 17.67 -1.17
CA GLU A 70 10.98 19.12 -1.02
C GLU A 70 9.63 19.84 -1.13
N HIS A 71 8.78 19.41 -2.06
CA HIS A 71 7.51 20.09 -2.37
C HIS A 71 6.34 19.51 -1.59
N ARG A 72 6.36 18.21 -1.31
CA ARG A 72 5.27 17.51 -0.61
C ARG A 72 5.71 16.19 0.00
N THR A 73 4.98 15.78 1.03
CA THR A 73 5.06 14.43 1.62
C THR A 73 4.00 13.54 0.99
N VAL A 74 4.38 12.33 0.60
CA VAL A 74 3.44 11.31 0.10
C VAL A 74 3.47 10.08 1.00
N ARG A 75 2.28 9.54 1.27
CA ARG A 75 2.07 8.28 2.00
C ARG A 75 1.52 7.23 1.06
N ILE A 76 2.21 6.11 0.95
CA ILE A 76 1.90 5.03 0.02
C ILE A 76 1.61 3.77 0.82
N LEU A 77 0.45 3.17 0.56
CA LEU A 77 0.11 1.86 1.09
C LEU A 77 0.96 0.80 0.40
N MET A 78 1.75 0.03 1.15
CA MET A 78 2.38 -1.16 0.62
C MET A 78 1.42 -2.35 0.72
N VAL A 79 1.07 -2.93 -0.42
CA VAL A 79 0.29 -4.17 -0.54
C VAL A 79 1.27 -5.35 -0.51
N PRO A 80 1.17 -6.30 0.43
CA PRO A 80 2.05 -7.46 0.49
C PRO A 80 2.05 -8.24 -0.84
N ALA A 81 3.23 -8.70 -1.27
CA ALA A 81 3.41 -9.42 -2.54
C ALA A 81 2.46 -10.63 -2.67
N ARG A 82 2.15 -11.30 -1.56
CA ARG A 82 1.26 -12.49 -1.51
C ARG A 82 -0.22 -12.18 -1.34
N THR A 83 -0.63 -10.91 -1.45
CA THR A 83 -2.05 -10.57 -1.51
C THR A 83 -2.68 -11.18 -2.76
N ASN A 84 -3.93 -11.64 -2.64
CA ASN A 84 -4.68 -12.15 -3.79
C ASN A 84 -4.69 -11.09 -4.91
N ARG A 85 -4.34 -11.49 -6.14
CA ARG A 85 -4.17 -10.56 -7.28
C ARG A 85 -5.41 -9.71 -7.57
N SER A 86 -6.62 -10.22 -7.38
CA SER A 86 -7.84 -9.44 -7.58
C SER A 86 -7.97 -8.34 -6.52
N LEU A 87 -7.76 -8.69 -5.24
CA LEU A 87 -7.77 -7.73 -4.14
C LEU A 87 -6.63 -6.70 -4.27
N ALA A 88 -5.42 -7.13 -4.61
CA ALA A 88 -4.28 -6.23 -4.80
C ALA A 88 -4.55 -5.22 -5.91
N ARG A 89 -5.05 -5.67 -7.08
CA ARG A 89 -5.45 -4.77 -8.17
C ARG A 89 -6.55 -3.80 -7.74
N LEU A 90 -7.53 -4.27 -6.98
CA LEU A 90 -8.62 -3.46 -6.48
C LEU A 90 -8.10 -2.35 -5.54
N ILE A 91 -7.23 -2.70 -4.58
CA ILE A 91 -6.58 -1.73 -3.69
C ILE A 91 -5.75 -0.71 -4.50
N MET A 92 -4.91 -1.18 -5.42
CA MET A 92 -4.07 -0.32 -6.25
C MET A 92 -4.89 0.71 -7.04
N ARG A 93 -5.99 0.28 -7.67
CA ARG A 93 -6.85 1.18 -8.44
C ARG A 93 -7.62 2.15 -7.55
N LEU A 94 -8.23 1.67 -6.47
CA LEU A 94 -8.99 2.53 -5.54
C LEU A 94 -8.09 3.56 -4.86
N ALA A 95 -6.89 3.18 -4.42
CA ALA A 95 -5.92 4.10 -3.81
C ALA A 95 -5.41 5.16 -4.81
N ALA A 96 -5.36 4.82 -6.10
CA ALA A 96 -5.02 5.73 -7.19
C ALA A 96 -6.24 6.50 -7.74
N GLN A 97 -7.44 6.34 -7.15
CA GLN A 97 -8.70 6.94 -7.62
C GLN A 97 -9.01 6.62 -9.10
N MET A 98 -8.59 5.43 -9.57
CA MET A 98 -8.83 4.97 -10.93
C MET A 98 -10.17 4.21 -11.03
N PRO A 99 -10.90 4.32 -12.16
CA PRO A 99 -12.14 3.56 -12.38
C PRO A 99 -11.91 2.05 -12.26
N LEU A 100 -12.86 1.27 -11.76
CA LEU A 100 -12.74 -0.20 -11.74
C LEU A 100 -13.01 -0.76 -13.15
N LEU A 101 -12.15 -1.67 -13.62
CA LEU A 101 -12.28 -2.24 -14.98
C LEU A 101 -13.22 -3.46 -15.01
N ASP A 102 -13.29 -4.19 -13.90
CA ASP A 102 -14.16 -5.34 -13.72
C ASP A 102 -15.35 -4.94 -12.84
N SER A 103 -16.36 -5.81 -12.73
CA SER A 103 -17.42 -5.72 -11.71
C SER A 103 -17.05 -6.58 -10.50
N PRO A 104 -16.17 -6.12 -9.58
CA PRO A 104 -15.84 -6.87 -8.38
C PRO A 104 -17.07 -7.02 -7.49
N LYS A 105 -17.06 -8.04 -6.63
CA LYS A 105 -18.12 -8.21 -5.64
C LYS A 105 -18.10 -7.06 -4.64
N GLU A 106 -19.26 -6.64 -4.17
CA GLU A 106 -19.41 -5.56 -3.19
C GLU A 106 -18.58 -5.78 -1.93
N ASP A 107 -18.51 -7.04 -1.46
CA ASP A 107 -17.69 -7.42 -0.31
C ASP A 107 -16.19 -7.18 -0.54
N GLU A 108 -15.69 -7.41 -1.77
CA GLU A 108 -14.28 -7.19 -2.12
C GLU A 108 -13.95 -5.70 -2.15
N VAL A 109 -14.86 -4.88 -2.67
CA VAL A 109 -14.73 -3.42 -2.66
C VAL A 109 -14.73 -2.89 -1.24
N SER A 110 -15.66 -3.36 -0.42
CA SER A 110 -15.77 -2.99 0.99
C SER A 110 -14.50 -3.38 1.77
N ALA A 111 -13.95 -4.58 1.52
CA ALA A 111 -12.70 -5.01 2.12
C ALA A 111 -11.51 -4.13 1.69
N ALA A 112 -11.39 -3.82 0.40
CA ALA A 112 -10.32 -2.97 -0.13
C ALA A 112 -10.40 -1.54 0.44
N LEU A 113 -11.59 -0.95 0.54
CA LEU A 113 -11.79 0.37 1.13
C LEU A 113 -11.43 0.38 2.62
N ARG A 114 -11.81 -0.65 3.38
CA ARG A 114 -11.41 -0.78 4.79
C ARG A 114 -9.90 -0.82 4.96
N ILE A 115 -9.20 -1.54 4.08
CA ILE A 115 -7.73 -1.59 4.07
C ILE A 115 -7.13 -0.21 3.78
N ILE A 116 -7.67 0.52 2.81
CA ILE A 116 -7.16 1.86 2.44
C ILE A 116 -7.42 2.88 3.55
N MET A 117 -8.59 2.85 4.19
CA MET A 117 -8.97 3.80 5.25
C MET A 117 -8.23 3.55 6.56
N ALA A 118 -7.80 2.33 6.84
CA ALA A 118 -7.10 1.96 8.07
C ALA A 118 -5.59 2.28 8.06
N ALA A 119 -5.09 2.96 7.03
CA ALA A 119 -3.66 3.14 6.78
C ALA A 119 -3.27 4.62 6.56
#